data_AF-A0A060UL47-F1
#
_entry.id   AF-A0A060UL47-F1
#
_cell.length_a   1.000
_cell.length_b   1.000
_cell.length_c   1.000
_cell.angle_alpha   90.00
_cell.angle_beta   90.00
_cell.angle_gamma   90.00
#
_symmetry.space_group_name_H-M   'P 1'
#
loop_
_entity.id
_entity.type
_entity.pdbx_description
1 polymer ?
#
loop_
_entity_poly.entity_id
_entity_poly.type
_entity_poly.pdbx_seq_one_letter_code
_entity_poly.pdbx_strand_id
1 'polypeptide(L)'
;MSKFPADFGPLEYNADNKARFLRAGSALLKSAAKELVSKGVAETSVISVNRAGIAVSGDVYGYVYAPGLRHGVLITLTGGSFSGNRSDRLVCYLQYRTINGSSVHHCGKLPPPSLPRIVGNNVYVDNIDTGPIIQTVERMLVHFPATSSVA
;
A
#
# COMPACT_ATOMS: atom_id res chain seq x y z
N MET A 1 6.52 -6.30 -18.68
CA MET A 1 6.38 -5.73 -17.32
C MET A 1 7.76 -5.57 -16.73
N SER A 2 8.13 -4.37 -16.25
CA SER A 2 9.42 -4.12 -15.60
C SER A 2 9.36 -4.65 -14.17
N LYS A 3 10.20 -5.64 -13.84
CA LYS A 3 10.34 -6.13 -12.45
C LYS A 3 10.75 -4.98 -11.54
N PHE A 4 10.17 -4.92 -10.34
CA PHE A 4 10.64 -4.01 -9.31
C PHE A 4 12.13 -4.29 -9.04
N PRO A 5 13.00 -3.27 -9.01
CA PRO A 5 14.42 -3.50 -8.74
C PRO A 5 14.60 -4.23 -7.42
N ALA A 6 15.32 -5.35 -7.47
CA ALA A 6 15.61 -6.18 -6.30
C ALA A 6 16.68 -5.57 -5.39
N ASP A 7 17.34 -4.48 -5.81
CA ASP A 7 18.28 -3.77 -4.93
C ASP A 7 18.38 -2.30 -5.37
N PHE A 8 18.09 -1.40 -4.44
CA PHE A 8 18.29 0.04 -4.63
C PHE A 8 19.60 0.53 -4.00
N GLY A 9 20.33 -0.34 -3.31
CA GLY A 9 21.41 0.01 -2.40
C GLY A 9 20.88 0.59 -1.08
N PRO A 10 21.76 1.09 -0.21
CA PRO A 10 21.37 1.77 1.02
C PRO A 10 20.45 2.95 0.69
N LEU A 11 19.26 2.96 1.31
CA LEU A 11 18.28 4.04 1.18
C LEU A 11 18.47 5.11 2.26
N GLU A 12 19.01 4.70 3.41
CA GLU A 12 19.39 5.58 4.51
C GLU A 12 20.54 6.49 4.04
N TYR A 13 20.38 7.80 4.22
CA TYR A 13 21.39 8.82 3.91
C TYR A 13 21.89 8.89 2.45
N ASN A 14 21.26 8.17 1.52
CA ASN A 14 21.51 8.30 0.08
C ASN A 14 20.28 8.83 -0.65
N ALA A 15 20.32 10.11 -1.01
CA ALA A 15 19.17 10.81 -1.61
C ALA A 15 18.77 10.23 -2.99
N ASP A 16 19.72 9.77 -3.79
CA ASP A 16 19.47 9.26 -5.14
C ASP A 16 18.83 7.87 -5.12
N ASN A 17 19.36 6.96 -4.31
CA ASN A 17 18.78 5.62 -4.11
C ASN A 17 17.36 5.74 -3.57
N LYS A 18 17.16 6.61 -2.58
CA LYS A 18 15.84 6.94 -2.04
C LYS A 18 14.90 7.50 -3.10
N ALA A 19 15.35 8.46 -3.91
CA ALA A 19 14.53 9.02 -4.97
C ALA A 19 14.14 7.96 -6.01
N ARG A 20 15.06 7.06 -6.38
CA ARG A 20 14.79 5.92 -7.27
C ARG A 20 13.77 4.96 -6.67
N PHE A 21 13.93 4.59 -5.41
CA PHE A 21 12.99 3.74 -4.67
C PHE A 21 11.59 4.35 -4.63
N LEU A 22 11.46 5.61 -4.21
CA LEU A 22 10.16 6.28 -4.11
C LEU A 22 9.46 6.40 -5.47
N ARG A 23 10.21 6.68 -6.54
CA ARG A 23 9.66 6.73 -7.91
C ARG A 23 9.21 5.35 -8.38
N ALA A 24 10.05 4.33 -8.25
CA ALA A 24 9.73 2.97 -8.65
C ALA A 24 8.55 2.43 -7.85
N GLY A 25 8.55 2.59 -6.52
CA GLY A 25 7.46 2.18 -5.63
C GLY A 25 6.15 2.84 -6.00
N SER A 26 6.17 4.14 -6.26
CA SER A 26 4.98 4.87 -6.69
C SER A 26 4.46 4.35 -8.02
N ALA A 27 5.32 4.08 -8.99
CA ALA A 27 4.94 3.54 -10.29
C ALA A 27 4.34 2.13 -10.16
N LEU A 28 4.94 1.27 -9.32
CA LEU A 28 4.44 -0.07 -9.03
C LEU A 28 3.03 -0.03 -8.44
N LEU A 29 2.82 0.76 -7.37
CA LEU A 29 1.52 0.85 -6.72
C LEU A 29 0.48 1.51 -7.61
N LYS A 30 0.84 2.51 -8.42
CA LYS A 30 -0.05 3.08 -9.44
C LYS A 30 -0.50 2.02 -10.45
N SER A 31 0.42 1.17 -10.91
CA SER A 31 0.11 0.09 -11.85
C SER A 31 -0.84 -0.93 -11.22
N ALA A 32 -0.54 -1.40 -10.01
CA ALA A 32 -1.37 -2.35 -9.28
C ALA A 32 -2.78 -1.78 -9.02
N ALA A 33 -2.86 -0.53 -8.55
CA ALA A 33 -4.12 0.14 -8.26
C ALA A 33 -4.97 0.36 -9.52
N LYS A 34 -4.35 0.75 -10.65
CA LYS A 34 -5.05 0.90 -11.93
C LYS A 34 -5.67 -0.43 -12.36
N GLU A 35 -4.95 -1.53 -12.21
CA GLU A 35 -5.47 -2.86 -12.56
C GLU A 35 -6.64 -3.26 -11.65
N LEU A 36 -6.51 -3.08 -10.33
CA LEU A 36 -7.57 -3.36 -9.37
C LEU A 36 -8.85 -2.56 -9.65
N VAL A 37 -8.72 -1.29 -10.01
CA VAL A 37 -9.86 -0.44 -10.43
C VAL A 37 -10.44 -0.93 -11.76
N SER A 38 -9.60 -1.27 -12.74
CA SER A 38 -10.08 -1.75 -14.04
C SER A 38 -10.85 -3.09 -13.95
N LYS A 39 -10.54 -3.92 -12.96
CA LYS A 39 -11.23 -5.17 -12.65
C LYS A 39 -12.51 -4.98 -11.81
N GLY A 40 -12.80 -3.76 -11.34
CA GLY A 40 -13.91 -3.48 -10.43
C GLY A 40 -13.72 -4.01 -9.01
N VAL A 41 -12.52 -4.48 -8.67
CA VAL A 41 -12.16 -4.96 -7.32
C VAL A 41 -12.05 -3.77 -6.35
N ALA A 42 -11.57 -2.64 -6.87
CA ALA A 42 -11.49 -1.38 -6.15
C ALA A 42 -12.31 -0.30 -6.87
N GLU A 43 -12.94 0.59 -6.11
CA GLU A 43 -13.66 1.74 -6.68
C GLU A 43 -12.71 2.89 -7.00
N THR A 44 -11.74 3.12 -6.11
CA THR A 44 -10.78 4.20 -6.26
C THR A 44 -9.46 3.86 -5.55
N SER A 45 -8.45 4.68 -5.80
CA SER A 45 -7.15 4.56 -5.14
C SER A 45 -6.44 5.89 -5.00
N VAL A 46 -5.55 5.98 -4.02
CA VAL A 46 -4.63 7.11 -3.81
C VAL A 46 -3.22 6.57 -3.61
N ILE A 47 -2.23 7.19 -4.24
CA ILE A 47 -0.82 6.87 -4.02
C ILE A 47 -0.16 8.04 -3.33
N SER A 48 0.53 7.78 -2.22
CA SER A 48 1.23 8.79 -1.43
C SER A 48 2.67 8.37 -1.17
N VAL A 49 3.53 9.35 -0.90
CA VAL A 49 4.93 9.15 -0.58
C VAL A 49 5.25 9.92 0.69
N ASN A 50 5.80 9.22 1.68
CA ASN A 50 6.38 9.83 2.86
C ASN A 50 7.91 9.84 2.72
N ARG A 51 8.47 11.00 2.41
CA ARG A 51 9.94 11.15 2.26
C ARG A 51 10.67 11.05 3.60
N ALA A 52 10.05 11.30 4.74
CA ALA A 52 10.73 11.07 6.03
C ALA A 52 10.82 9.56 6.31
N GLY A 53 9.76 8.82 5.98
CA GLY A 53 9.65 7.37 6.19
C GLY A 53 9.65 6.97 7.67
N ILE A 54 9.29 5.71 7.96
CA ILE A 54 9.40 5.15 9.32
C ILE A 54 10.87 5.02 9.78
N ALA A 55 11.83 4.98 8.83
CA ALA A 55 13.25 4.83 9.15
C ALA A 55 14.21 5.59 8.24
N VAL A 56 13.86 6.83 7.86
CA VAL A 56 14.71 7.69 7.02
C VAL A 56 14.89 7.20 5.57
N SER A 57 14.56 5.94 5.28
CA SER A 57 14.51 5.31 3.95
C SER A 57 13.42 5.87 3.04
N GLY A 58 12.33 6.39 3.62
CA GLY A 58 11.12 6.81 2.92
C GLY A 58 10.14 5.65 2.72
N ASP A 59 8.84 5.98 2.64
CA ASP A 59 7.76 5.03 2.42
C ASP A 59 6.92 5.42 1.21
N VAL A 60 6.38 4.42 0.52
CA VAL A 60 5.36 4.58 -0.51
C VAL A 60 4.09 3.87 -0.05
N TYR A 61 2.97 4.57 -0.11
CA TYR A 61 1.68 4.06 0.28
C TYR A 61 0.72 3.96 -0.91
N GLY A 62 -0.01 2.86 -0.97
CA GLY A 62 -1.13 2.66 -1.89
C GLY A 62 -2.40 2.44 -1.09
N TYR A 63 -3.31 3.40 -1.15
CA TYR A 63 -4.63 3.31 -0.52
C TYR A 63 -5.60 2.79 -1.58
N VAL A 64 -6.17 1.61 -1.36
CA VAL A 64 -7.13 0.98 -2.28
C VAL A 64 -8.47 0.82 -1.57
N TYR A 65 -9.54 1.29 -2.20
CA TYR A 65 -10.86 1.37 -1.58
C TYR A 65 -11.83 0.38 -2.21
N ALA A 66 -12.56 -0.36 -1.37
CA ALA A 66 -13.60 -1.26 -1.83
C ALA A 66 -14.79 -0.49 -2.42
N PRO A 67 -15.53 -1.08 -3.37
CA PRO A 67 -16.82 -0.56 -3.82
C PRO A 67 -17.78 -0.27 -2.66
N GLY A 68 -18.42 0.91 -2.68
CA GLY A 68 -19.36 1.33 -1.64
C GLY A 68 -18.71 1.90 -0.37
N LEU A 69 -17.40 2.20 -0.43
CA LEU A 69 -16.60 3.01 0.49
C LEU A 69 -16.91 2.89 2.00
N ARG A 70 -16.73 1.70 2.57
CA ARG A 70 -16.68 1.50 4.04
C ARG A 70 -15.32 0.99 4.56
N HIS A 71 -14.47 0.53 3.65
CA HIS A 71 -13.20 -0.07 3.97
C HIS A 71 -12.24 -0.10 2.79
N GLY A 72 -11.01 -0.51 3.05
CA GLY A 72 -9.97 -0.65 2.04
C GLY A 72 -8.74 -1.37 2.57
N VAL A 73 -7.71 -1.36 1.73
CA VAL A 73 -6.40 -1.91 2.04
C VAL A 73 -5.36 -0.79 1.90
N LEU A 74 -4.53 -0.65 2.92
CA LEU A 74 -3.30 0.14 2.84
C LEU A 74 -2.15 -0.79 2.46
N ILE A 75 -1.52 -0.51 1.33
CA ILE A 75 -0.29 -1.14 0.87
C ILE A 75 0.86 -0.24 1.26
N THR A 76 1.87 -0.77 1.94
CA THR A 76 3.08 -0.02 2.30
C THR A 76 4.29 -0.69 1.69
N LEU A 77 5.07 0.08 0.94
CA LEU A 77 6.43 -0.26 0.54
C LEU A 77 7.38 0.59 1.37
N THR A 78 8.27 -0.06 2.10
CA THR A 78 9.30 0.61 2.90
C THR A 78 10.62 -0.10 2.72
N GLY A 79 11.71 0.64 2.91
CA GLY A 79 13.04 0.06 3.02
C GLY A 79 13.59 0.26 4.43
N GLY A 80 14.55 -0.54 4.85
CA GLY A 80 15.28 -0.25 6.08
C GLY A 80 15.90 -1.46 6.76
N SER A 81 16.70 -1.17 7.78
CA SER A 81 17.49 -2.13 8.55
C SER A 81 16.69 -3.20 9.33
N PHE A 82 15.36 -3.03 9.49
CA PHE A 82 14.44 -4.01 10.11
C PHE A 82 13.92 -5.09 9.14
N SER A 83 14.31 -5.04 7.87
CA SER A 83 13.92 -6.01 6.84
C SER A 83 14.51 -7.42 7.01
N GLY A 84 15.16 -7.72 8.15
CA GLY A 84 15.52 -9.06 8.60
C GLY A 84 16.17 -9.94 7.53
N ASN A 85 17.47 -9.78 7.31
CA ASN A 85 18.29 -10.61 6.41
C ASN A 85 17.89 -10.62 4.92
N ARG A 86 16.93 -9.83 4.46
CA ARG A 86 16.68 -9.67 3.03
C ARG A 86 17.81 -8.90 2.36
N SER A 87 18.36 -9.47 1.28
CA SER A 87 19.42 -8.81 0.51
C SER A 87 18.95 -7.49 -0.12
N ASP A 88 17.66 -7.38 -0.43
CA ASP A 88 17.03 -6.20 -1.03
C ASP A 88 16.74 -5.08 -0.02
N ARG A 89 16.72 -5.41 1.29
CA ARG A 89 16.33 -4.54 2.40
C ARG A 89 14.95 -3.88 2.26
N LEU A 90 14.07 -4.48 1.46
CA LEU A 90 12.73 -3.96 1.17
C LEU A 90 11.67 -4.81 1.85
N VAL A 91 10.59 -4.16 2.27
CA VAL A 91 9.40 -4.81 2.82
C VAL A 91 8.17 -4.25 2.13
N CYS A 92 7.31 -5.17 1.67
CA CYS A 92 5.96 -4.86 1.27
C CYS A 92 5.00 -5.52 2.25
N TYR A 93 4.12 -4.74 2.86
CA TYR A 93 3.06 -5.27 3.70
C TYR A 93 1.74 -4.54 3.48
N LEU A 94 0.65 -5.26 3.70
CA LEU A 94 -0.71 -4.80 3.49
C LEU A 94 -1.47 -4.85 4.81
N GLN A 95 -2.38 -3.90 4.99
CA GLN A 95 -3.21 -3.80 6.20
C GLN A 95 -4.66 -3.54 5.82
N TYR A 96 -5.57 -4.27 6.46
CA TYR A 96 -6.99 -3.93 6.44
C TYR A 96 -7.23 -2.61 7.16
N ARG A 97 -8.01 -1.74 6.52
CA ARG A 97 -8.37 -0.44 7.08
C ARG A 97 -9.84 -0.14 6.90
N THR A 98 -10.44 0.53 7.89
CA THR A 98 -11.78 1.12 7.77
C THR A 98 -11.71 2.63 7.63
N ILE A 99 -12.76 3.20 7.04
CA ILE A 99 -13.01 4.64 7.04
C ILE A 99 -13.71 4.99 8.37
N ASN A 100 -13.41 6.15 8.97
CA ASN A 100 -14.20 6.64 10.09
C ASN A 100 -15.56 7.13 9.58
N GLY A 101 -16.64 6.65 10.20
CA GLY A 101 -18.04 6.84 9.76
C GLY A 101 -18.56 8.29 9.67
N SER A 102 -17.71 9.29 9.87
CA SER A 102 -18.07 10.72 9.79
C SER A 102 -17.91 11.32 8.38
N SER A 103 -17.47 10.54 7.38
CA SER A 103 -17.10 11.06 6.05
C SER A 103 -17.79 10.36 4.88
N VAL A 104 -19.05 9.95 5.08
CA VAL A 104 -19.93 9.55 3.98
C VAL A 104 -20.95 10.67 3.77
N HIS A 105 -20.54 11.78 3.15
CA HIS A 105 -21.50 12.76 2.62
C HIS A 105 -21.24 13.10 1.16
N HIS A 106 -22.37 13.03 0.46
CA HIS A 106 -22.72 13.31 -0.92
C HIS A 106 -21.93 14.34 -1.73
N CYS A 107 -21.81 13.99 -3.01
CA CYS A 107 -21.80 14.87 -4.18
C CYS A 107 -20.62 15.86 -4.29
N GLY A 108 -19.52 15.36 -4.84
CA GLY A 108 -18.40 16.14 -5.35
C GLY A 108 -17.23 15.23 -5.70
N LYS A 109 -16.34 15.66 -6.60
CA LYS A 109 -15.02 15.04 -6.83
C LYS A 109 -14.09 15.31 -5.63
N LEU A 110 -14.50 14.90 -4.44
CA LEU A 110 -13.69 14.97 -3.24
C LEU A 110 -12.62 13.87 -3.29
N PRO A 111 -11.43 14.11 -2.72
CA PRO A 111 -10.43 13.05 -2.59
C PRO A 111 -11.02 11.88 -1.79
N PRO A 112 -10.60 10.63 -2.06
CA PRO A 112 -11.03 9.48 -1.28
C PRO A 112 -10.80 9.71 0.22
N PRO A 113 -11.72 9.26 1.09
CA PRO A 113 -11.57 9.43 2.54
C PRO A 113 -10.31 8.72 3.04
N SER A 114 -9.73 9.16 4.16
CA SER A 114 -8.57 8.48 4.71
C SER A 114 -8.93 7.09 5.25
N LEU A 115 -7.93 6.22 5.35
CA LEU A 115 -8.02 4.86 5.93
C LEU A 115 -7.37 4.82 7.34
N PRO A 116 -7.93 5.50 8.36
CA PRO A 116 -7.22 5.77 9.62
C PRO A 116 -7.08 4.54 10.54
N ARG A 117 -8.06 3.64 10.57
CA ARG A 117 -8.13 2.57 11.57
C ARG A 117 -7.66 1.24 10.98
N ILE A 118 -6.70 0.59 11.65
CA ILE A 118 -6.28 -0.78 11.35
C ILE A 118 -7.29 -1.76 11.95
N VAL A 119 -7.69 -2.76 11.18
CA VAL A 119 -8.57 -3.85 11.61
C VAL A 119 -7.99 -5.19 11.17
N GLY A 120 -6.93 -5.62 11.85
CA GLY A 120 -6.24 -6.88 11.60
C GLY A 120 -4.72 -6.76 11.60
N ASN A 121 -4.06 -7.86 11.24
CA ASN A 121 -2.60 -7.96 11.20
C ASN A 121 -2.01 -7.52 9.86
N ASN A 122 -0.70 -7.29 9.84
CA ASN A 122 0.06 -7.07 8.61
C ASN A 122 0.11 -8.36 7.78
N VAL A 123 -0.16 -8.25 6.48
CA VAL A 123 0.04 -9.32 5.50
C VAL A 123 1.27 -8.97 4.66
N TYR A 124 2.35 -9.74 4.78
CA TYR A 124 3.58 -9.50 4.06
C TYR A 124 3.54 -10.08 2.64
N VAL A 125 4.19 -9.42 1.70
CA VAL A 125 4.34 -9.88 0.31
C VAL A 125 5.81 -10.11 0.02
N ASP A 126 6.17 -11.36 -0.23
CA ASP A 126 7.57 -11.76 -0.40
C ASP A 126 8.20 -11.24 -1.70
N ASN A 127 7.41 -11.24 -2.78
CA ASN A 127 7.82 -10.78 -4.11
C ASN A 127 7.14 -9.45 -4.44
N ILE A 128 7.90 -8.36 -4.36
CA ILE A 128 7.39 -7.00 -4.62
C ILE A 128 7.21 -6.81 -6.12
N ASP A 129 6.05 -7.21 -6.64
CA ASP A 129 5.64 -7.04 -8.04
C ASP A 129 4.11 -6.82 -8.09
N THR A 130 3.58 -6.32 -9.21
CA THR A 130 2.15 -6.01 -9.33
C THR A 130 1.29 -7.25 -9.14
N GLY A 131 1.65 -8.39 -9.72
CA GLY A 131 0.87 -9.63 -9.63
C GLY A 131 0.59 -10.09 -8.18
N PRO A 132 1.63 -10.38 -7.37
CA PRO A 132 1.45 -10.78 -5.97
C PRO A 132 0.72 -9.73 -5.11
N ILE A 133 0.98 -8.44 -5.35
CA ILE A 133 0.27 -7.36 -4.66
C ILE A 133 -1.23 -7.40 -5.01
N ILE A 134 -1.57 -7.43 -6.31
CA ILE A 134 -2.95 -7.47 -6.79
C ILE A 134 -3.68 -8.69 -6.24
N GLN A 135 -3.10 -9.88 -6.36
CA GLN A 135 -3.72 -11.11 -5.85
C GLN A 135 -3.97 -11.05 -4.34
N THR A 136 -3.07 -10.43 -3.58
CA THR A 136 -3.23 -10.29 -2.13
C THR A 136 -4.30 -9.24 -1.80
N VAL A 137 -4.31 -8.10 -2.49
CA VAL A 137 -5.35 -7.07 -2.32
C VAL A 137 -6.73 -7.61 -2.71
N GLU A 138 -6.85 -8.34 -3.82
CA GLU A 138 -8.08 -8.98 -4.27
C GLU A 138 -8.65 -9.89 -3.18
N ARG A 139 -7.84 -10.82 -2.66
CA ARG A 139 -8.25 -11.69 -1.56
C ARG A 139 -8.64 -10.90 -0.33
N MET A 140 -7.89 -9.86 0.00
CA MET A 140 -8.17 -9.03 1.17
C MET A 140 -9.51 -8.31 1.02
N LEU A 141 -9.74 -7.57 -0.06
CA LEU A 141 -10.99 -6.82 -0.25
C LEU A 141 -12.22 -7.73 -0.32
N VAL A 142 -12.10 -8.92 -0.94
CA VAL A 142 -13.20 -9.91 -0.99
C VAL A 142 -13.49 -10.51 0.38
N HIS A 143 -12.46 -10.80 1.17
CA HIS A 143 -12.57 -11.39 2.50
C HIS A 143 -12.37 -10.37 3.61
N PHE A 144 -12.80 -9.11 3.38
CA PHE A 144 -12.60 -8.04 4.33
C PHE A 144 -13.18 -8.45 5.68
N PRO A 145 -12.39 -8.51 6.76
CA PRO A 145 -12.88 -8.97 8.04
C PRO A 145 -13.86 -7.94 8.60
N ALA A 146 -15.15 -8.29 8.63
CA ALA A 146 -16.15 -7.57 9.43
C ALA A 146 -16.01 -7.86 10.95
N THR A 147 -15.06 -8.71 11.34
CA THR A 147 -14.88 -9.13 12.73
C THR A 147 -13.41 -9.15 13.10
N SER A 148 -12.92 -8.02 13.62
CA SER A 148 -12.01 -8.05 14.75
C SER A 148 -12.77 -7.41 15.90
N SER A 149 -13.64 -8.19 16.53
CA SER A 149 -13.94 -7.97 17.94
C SER A 149 -12.59 -7.92 18.64
N VAL A 150 -12.22 -6.71 19.07
CA VAL A 150 -11.27 -6.56 20.16
C VAL A 150 -11.95 -7.26 21.33
N ALA A 151 -11.51 -8.49 21.61
CA ALA A 151 -11.67 -9.10 22.92
C ALA A 151 -10.53 -8.61 23.80
#